data_AF-A0A2V8JGF7-F1
#
_entry.id   AF-A0A2V8JGF7-F1
#
_cell.length_a   1.000
_cell.length_b   1.000
_cell.length_c   1.000
_cell.angle_alpha   90.00
_cell.angle_beta   90.00
_cell.angle_gamma   90.00
#
_symmetry.space_group_name_H-M   'P 1'
#
loop_
_entity.id
_entity.type
_entity.pdbx_description
1 polymer ?
#
loop_
_entity_poly.entity_id
_entity_poly.type
_entity_poly.pdbx_seq_one_letter_code
_entity_poly.pdbx_strand_id
1 'polypeptide(L)'
;ALPIMSESAQRILKESLDAFVNSDADLAEKVVKQDKDIDDQYEQIFRELLTYMIEDTRNISRAIKLIFIAKSLERVGDHASNIAEMVVFMVKGQDIRHGTRADRR
;
A
#
# COMPACT_ATOMS: atom_id res chain seq x y z
N ALA A 1 -1.44 8.43 12.99
CA ALA A 1 -1.14 7.39 11.98
C ALA A 1 -1.86 7.63 10.63
N LEU A 2 -3.18 7.90 10.59
CA LEU A 2 -3.92 8.02 9.33
C LEU A 2 -3.42 9.08 8.31
N PRO A 3 -3.03 10.32 8.70
CA PRO A 3 -2.50 11.28 7.73
C PRO A 3 -1.20 10.82 7.06
N ILE A 4 -0.31 10.18 7.82
CA ILE A 4 0.96 9.62 7.33
C ILE A 4 0.70 8.52 6.30
N MET A 5 -0.33 7.68 6.53
CA MET A 5 -0.75 6.67 5.57
C MET A 5 -1.31 7.30 4.29
N SER A 6 -2.08 8.38 4.40
CA SER A 6 -2.57 9.11 3.24
C SER A 6 -1.44 9.72 2.41
N GLU A 7 -0.44 10.33 3.05
CA GLU A 7 0.74 10.86 2.38
C GLU A 7 1.56 9.76 1.70
N SER A 8 1.68 8.61 2.35
CA SER A 8 2.37 7.44 1.77
C SER A 8 1.64 6.89 0.56
N ALA A 9 0.32 6.72 0.61
CA ALA A 9 -0.50 6.29 -0.52
C ALA A 9 -0.41 7.26 -1.71
N GLN A 10 -0.50 8.57 -1.45
CA GLN A 10 -0.36 9.59 -2.50
C GLN A 10 1.04 9.57 -3.14
N ARG A 11 2.09 9.41 -2.31
CA ARG A 11 3.47 9.33 -2.78
C ARG A 11 3.67 8.13 -3.70
N ILE A 12 3.29 6.93 -3.29
CA ILE A 12 3.54 5.74 -4.10
C ILE A 12 2.66 5.69 -5.37
N LEU A 13 1.46 6.26 -5.32
CA LEU A 13 0.64 6.45 -6.52
C LEU A 13 1.32 7.39 -7.51
N LYS A 14 1.87 8.51 -7.03
CA LYS A 14 2.61 9.43 -7.90
C LYS A 14 3.86 8.77 -8.47
N GLU A 15 4.65 8.11 -7.63
CA GLU A 15 5.88 7.42 -8.06
C GLU A 15 5.60 6.27 -9.04
N SER A 16 4.50 5.52 -8.90
CA SER A 16 4.12 4.46 -9.86
C SER A 16 3.76 5.02 -11.24
N LEU A 17 3.05 6.15 -11.27
CA LEU A 17 2.71 6.85 -12.51
C LEU A 17 3.95 7.49 -13.15
N ASP A 18 4.82 8.11 -12.35
CA ASP A 18 6.10 8.66 -12.82
C ASP A 18 6.99 7.55 -13.40
N ALA A 19 7.05 6.37 -12.76
CA ALA A 19 7.76 5.21 -13.27
C ALA A 19 7.19 4.71 -14.60
N PHE A 20 5.86 4.65 -14.71
CA PHE A 20 5.19 4.24 -15.94
C PHE A 20 5.46 5.19 -17.11
N VAL A 21 5.30 6.50 -16.91
CA VAL A 21 5.50 7.50 -17.96
C VAL A 21 6.94 7.51 -18.46
N ASN A 22 7.92 7.33 -17.56
CA ASN A 22 9.34 7.38 -17.90
C ASN A 22 9.95 6.01 -18.23
N SER A 23 9.17 4.92 -18.16
CA SER A 23 9.69 3.55 -18.26
C SER A 23 10.83 3.27 -17.27
N ASP A 24 10.72 3.83 -16.06
CA ASP A 24 11.73 3.72 -15.01
C ASP A 24 11.44 2.50 -14.12
N ALA A 25 12.11 1.39 -14.45
CA ALA A 25 11.95 0.14 -13.72
C ALA A 25 12.55 0.17 -12.30
N ASP A 26 13.53 1.03 -12.03
CA ASP A 26 14.16 1.08 -10.71
C ASP A 26 13.27 1.86 -9.73
N LEU A 27 12.61 2.93 -10.19
CA LEU A 27 11.56 3.59 -9.44
C LEU A 27 10.37 2.65 -9.20
N ALA A 28 9.98 1.86 -10.22
CA ALA A 28 8.91 0.88 -10.07
C ALA A 28 9.24 -0.19 -9.00
N GLU A 29 10.45 -0.75 -8.99
CA GLU A 29 10.87 -1.69 -7.94
C GLU A 29 10.86 -1.06 -6.55
N LYS A 30 11.19 0.23 -6.44
CA LYS A 30 11.09 0.98 -5.18
C LYS A 30 9.64 1.11 -4.73
N VAL A 31 8.70 1.42 -5.63
CA VAL A 31 7.26 1.49 -5.30
C VAL A 31 6.77 0.17 -4.73
N VAL A 32 7.08 -0.96 -5.38
CA VAL A 32 6.67 -2.29 -4.89
C VAL A 32 7.18 -2.57 -3.47
N LYS A 33 8.40 -2.14 -3.15
CA LYS A 33 8.95 -2.28 -1.79
C LYS A 33 8.27 -1.36 -0.78
N GLN A 34 7.90 -0.15 -1.19
CA GLN A 34 7.29 0.85 -0.32
C GLN A 34 5.81 0.55 0.00
N ASP A 35 5.14 -0.25 -0.80
CA ASP A 35 3.75 -0.67 -0.56
C ASP A 35 3.62 -1.39 0.80
N LYS A 36 4.65 -2.16 1.18
CA LYS A 36 4.75 -2.80 2.50
C LYS A 36 4.65 -1.80 3.67
N ASP A 37 5.14 -0.57 3.51
CA ASP A 37 5.04 0.45 4.54
C ASP A 37 3.57 0.86 4.77
N ILE A 38 2.73 0.81 3.73
CA ILE A 38 1.29 1.12 3.83
C ILE A 38 0.55 0.00 4.55
N ASP A 39 0.89 -1.26 4.29
CA ASP A 39 0.35 -2.41 5.03
C ASP A 39 0.65 -2.30 6.53
N ASP A 40 1.92 -2.01 6.86
CA ASP A 40 2.37 -1.88 8.25
C ASP A 40 1.66 -0.69 8.95
N GLN A 41 1.43 0.42 8.23
CA GLN A 41 0.66 1.58 8.71
C GLN A 41 -0.82 1.25 8.91
N TYR A 42 -1.45 0.51 7.99
CA TYR A 42 -2.83 0.05 8.12
C TYR A 42 -3.00 -0.80 9.38
N GLU A 43 -2.11 -1.77 9.58
CA GLU A 43 -2.09 -2.65 10.73
C GLU A 43 -1.91 -1.91 12.05
N GLN A 44 -1.05 -0.89 12.07
CA GLN A 44 -0.91 0.01 13.21
C GLN A 44 -2.22 0.76 13.51
N ILE A 45 -2.82 1.40 12.49
CA ILE A 45 -4.08 2.15 12.62
C ILE A 45 -5.19 1.23 13.14
N PHE A 46 -5.27 0.01 12.62
CA PHE A 46 -6.28 -0.96 13.02
C PHE A 46 -6.16 -1.30 14.52
N ARG A 47 -4.94 -1.58 15.01
CA ARG A 47 -4.69 -1.84 16.44
C ARG A 47 -4.98 -0.64 17.35
N GLU A 48 -4.60 0.55 16.92
CA GLU A 48 -4.92 1.80 17.64
C GLU A 48 -6.44 1.97 17.77
N LEU A 49 -7.18 1.80 16.68
CA LEU A 49 -8.64 1.95 16.65
C LEU A 49 -9.36 0.85 17.45
N LEU A 50 -8.85 -0.38 17.48
CA LEU A 50 -9.34 -1.42 18.38
C LEU A 50 -9.20 -1.04 19.85
N THR A 51 -8.07 -0.45 20.23
CA THR A 51 -7.84 0.00 21.61
C THR A 51 -8.87 1.06 22.01
N TYR A 52 -9.12 2.05 21.14
CA TYR A 52 -10.15 3.08 21.38
C TYR A 52 -11.58 2.53 21.47
N MET A 53 -11.88 1.43 20.76
CA MET A 53 -13.18 0.75 20.85
C MET A 53 -13.36 -0.03 22.15
N ILE A 54 -12.28 -0.65 22.65
CA ILE A 54 -12.27 -1.39 23.92
C ILE A 54 -12.39 -0.43 25.11
N GLU A 55 -11.71 0.71 25.04
CA GLU A 55 -11.76 1.74 26.09
C GLU A 55 -13.16 2.38 26.24
N ASP A 56 -13.87 2.60 25.14
CA ASP A 56 -15.22 3.16 25.16
C ASP A 56 -16.04 2.72 23.93
N THR A 57 -17.12 1.98 24.18
CA THR A 57 -17.99 1.43 23.13
C THR A 57 -18.69 2.51 22.29
N ARG A 58 -18.81 3.76 22.78
CA ARG A 58 -19.34 4.89 22.02
C ARG A 58 -18.44 5.26 20.83
N ASN A 59 -17.17 4.84 20.84
CA ASN A 59 -16.23 5.08 19.75
C ASN A 59 -16.36 4.09 18.58
N ILE A 60 -17.06 2.95 18.75
CA ILE A 60 -17.14 1.87 17.75
C ILE A 60 -17.52 2.39 16.36
N SER A 61 -18.62 3.16 16.26
CA SER A 61 -19.09 3.65 14.97
C SER A 61 -18.08 4.59 14.29
N ARG A 62 -17.36 5.41 15.05
CA ARG A 62 -16.35 6.34 14.51
C ARG A 62 -15.10 5.58 14.08
N ALA A 63 -14.64 4.64 14.91
CA ALA A 63 -13.48 3.82 14.62
C ALA A 63 -13.66 2.97 13.37
N ILE A 64 -14.84 2.35 13.18
CA ILE A 64 -15.14 1.58 11.96
C ILE A 64 -15.05 2.45 10.69
N LYS A 65 -15.56 3.69 10.73
CA LYS A 65 -15.44 4.61 9.59
C LYS A 65 -13.98 4.93 9.26
N LEU A 66 -13.15 5.13 10.28
CA LEU A 66 -11.72 5.37 10.09
C LEU A 66 -10.99 4.13 9.54
N ILE A 67 -11.37 2.93 9.97
CA ILE A 67 -10.86 1.66 9.41
C ILE A 67 -11.19 1.57 7.91
N PHE A 68 -12.42 1.92 7.50
CA PHE A 68 -12.77 1.90 6.07
C PHE A 68 -11.99 2.92 5.24
N ILE A 69 -11.68 4.09 5.80
CA ILE A 69 -10.81 5.06 5.14
C ILE A 69 -9.40 4.49 5.02
N ALA A 70 -8.84 3.94 6.10
CA ALA A 70 -7.51 3.33 6.08
C ALA A 70 -7.44 2.18 5.06
N LYS A 71 -8.45 1.30 5.03
CA LYS A 71 -8.51 0.21 4.04
C LYS A 71 -8.59 0.72 2.60
N SER A 72 -9.28 1.83 2.38
CA SER A 72 -9.33 2.46 1.05
C SER A 72 -7.97 3.01 0.62
N LEU A 73 -7.16 3.53 1.57
CA LEU A 73 -5.80 3.99 1.30
C LEU A 73 -4.85 2.82 1.01
N GLU A 74 -4.98 1.70 1.73
CA GLU A 74 -4.20 0.48 1.45
C GLU A 74 -4.50 -0.06 0.04
N ARG A 75 -5.77 -0.09 -0.37
CA ARG A 75 -6.13 -0.47 -1.75
C ARG A 75 -5.56 0.46 -2.83
N VAL A 76 -5.38 1.74 -2.52
CA VAL A 76 -4.68 2.66 -3.43
C VAL A 76 -3.22 2.24 -3.57
N GLY A 77 -2.59 1.80 -2.48
CA GLY A 77 -1.24 1.27 -2.50
C GLY A 77 -1.11 -0.01 -3.33
N ASP A 78 -1.97 -1.00 -3.07
CA ASP A 78 -2.05 -2.22 -3.86
C ASP A 78 -2.12 -1.92 -5.36
N HIS A 79 -2.99 -0.98 -5.76
CA HIS A 79 -3.14 -0.60 -7.17
C HIS A 79 -1.90 0.11 -7.72
N ALA A 80 -1.24 0.95 -6.94
CA ALA A 80 0.03 1.58 -7.34
C ALA A 80 1.14 0.54 -7.51
N SER A 81 1.22 -0.45 -6.62
CA SER A 81 2.16 -1.56 -6.69
C SER A 81 1.94 -2.41 -7.95
N ASN A 82 0.69 -2.77 -8.24
CA ASN A 82 0.33 -3.49 -9.49
C ASN A 82 0.79 -2.75 -10.76
N ILE A 83 0.62 -1.41 -10.81
CA ILE A 83 1.12 -0.59 -11.92
C ILE A 83 2.63 -0.69 -12.01
N ALA A 84 3.34 -0.56 -10.89
CA ALA A 84 4.80 -0.64 -10.85
C ALA A 84 5.32 -2.02 -11.28
N GLU A 85 4.70 -3.11 -10.85
CA GLU A 85 5.06 -4.47 -11.29
C GLU A 85 4.91 -4.63 -12.81
N MET A 86 3.87 -4.02 -13.41
CA MET A 86 3.71 -4.00 -14.86
C MET A 86 4.81 -3.20 -15.56
N VAL A 87 5.28 -2.10 -14.98
CA VAL A 87 6.42 -1.32 -15.50
C VAL A 87 7.70 -2.15 -15.51
N VAL A 88 7.98 -2.86 -14.40
CA VAL A 88 9.14 -3.76 -14.33
C VAL A 88 9.06 -4.83 -15.41
N PHE A 89 7.89 -5.44 -15.61
CA PHE A 89 7.69 -6.41 -16.67
C PHE A 89 7.88 -5.80 -18.07
N MET A 90 7.33 -4.62 -18.30
CA MET A 90 7.41 -3.92 -19.59
C MET A 90 8.86 -3.57 -19.98
N VAL A 91 9.69 -3.19 -19.01
CA VAL A 91 11.07 -2.71 -19.26
C VAL A 91 12.09 -3.84 -19.19
N LYS A 92 11.99 -4.72 -18.18
CA LYS A 92 12.98 -5.78 -17.90
C LYS A 92 12.56 -7.14 -18.46
N GLY A 93 11.29 -7.33 -18.84
CA GLY A 93 10.75 -8.62 -19.26
C GLY A 93 10.62 -9.65 -18.12
N GLN A 94 10.75 -9.19 -16.87
CA GLN A 94 10.73 -10.04 -15.67
C GLN A 94 9.39 -9.93 -14.95
N ASP A 95 8.78 -11.07 -14.62
CA ASP A 95 7.55 -11.11 -13.84
C ASP A 95 7.87 -11.18 -12.34
N ILE A 96 7.61 -10.08 -11.63
CA ILE A 96 7.84 -9.96 -10.19
C ILE A 96 6.54 -9.97 -9.36
N ARG A 97 5.37 -10.08 -10.02
CA ARG A 97 4.03 -9.98 -9.40
C ARG A 97 3.75 -11.07 -8.38
N HIS A 98 4.44 -12.19 -8.55
CA HIS A 98 4.39 -13.33 -7.65
C HIS A 98 5.82 -13.76 -7.45
N GLY A 99 6.34 -13.66 -6.22
CA GLY A 99 7.58 -14.32 -5.82
C GLY A 99 7.63 -15.68 -6.48
N THR A 100 8.70 -15.94 -7.25
CA THR A 100 8.77 -17.06 -8.18
C THR A 100 8.26 -18.34 -7.53
N ARG A 101 7.63 -19.25 -8.29
CA ARG A 101 7.12 -20.54 -7.77
C ARG A 101 8.14 -21.33 -6.92
N ALA A 102 9.42 -20.98 -6.97
CA ALA A 102 10.49 -21.50 -6.12
C ALA A 102 10.39 -21.08 -4.63
N ASP A 103 9.84 -19.90 -4.29
CA ASP A 103 9.70 -19.41 -2.92
C ASP A 103 8.50 -20.00 -2.16
N ARG A 104 7.65 -20.78 -2.85
CA ARG A 104 6.47 -21.44 -2.26
C ARG A 104 6.68 -22.94 -1.98
N ARG A 105 7.93 -23.42 -1.92
CA ARG A 105 8.28 -24.81 -1.61
C ARG A 105 9.15 -24.92 -0.38
#